data_AF-E4XHG5-F1
#
_entry.id   AF-E4XHG5-F1
#
_cell.length_a   1.000
_cell.length_b   1.000
_cell.length_c   1.000
_cell.angle_alpha   90.00
_cell.angle_beta   90.00
_cell.angle_gamma   90.00
#
_symmetry.space_group_name_H-M   'P 1'
#
loop_
_entity.id
_entity.type
_entity.pdbx_description
1 polymer ?
#
loop_
_entity_poly.entity_id
_entity_poly.type
_entity_poly.pdbx_seq_one_letter_code
_entity_poly.pdbx_strand_id
1 'polypeptide(L)'
;MEGLVKWAQALSDKEVVSYLGIGMIVNGLFVAPILTYIMPAYYGRYSGKSWFSISAKLSWLVQECPAFFVPLYYLLTTPALELPNQMLLGMMILHYFQRSFIYALMQRSKNNVAISITFFAFIFCLYNGVMQGLALSSVYQYPASWLSSPQFILGSFLFSLGFLGNIHSDSILRNLRKPGESGYKIPRGGVFEYVSAANYFCEALEWTGFAIASWNFPAAAFATYTVANLLPRGLSHHQWYKNKFDDYPKNRKAFIPFLL
;
A
#
# COMPACT_ATOMS: atom_id res chain seq x y z
N MET A 1 31.28 14.80 -3.20
CA MET A 1 30.40 13.93 -4.02
C MET A 1 31.02 12.57 -4.25
N GLU A 2 32.30 12.49 -4.68
CA GLU A 2 32.99 11.20 -4.90
C GLU A 2 33.04 10.26 -3.69
N GLY A 3 33.25 10.78 -2.48
CA GLY A 3 33.28 9.95 -1.26
C GLY A 3 31.94 9.26 -0.96
N LEU A 4 30.82 9.95 -1.22
CA LEU A 4 29.47 9.38 -1.04
C LEU A 4 29.18 8.29 -2.08
N VAL A 5 29.59 8.50 -3.34
CA VAL A 5 29.41 7.50 -4.40
C VAL A 5 30.25 6.26 -4.11
N LYS A 6 31.51 6.43 -3.70
CA LYS A 6 32.38 5.31 -3.31
C LYS A 6 31.84 4.55 -2.09
N TRP A 7 31.33 5.27 -1.08
CA TRP A 7 30.68 4.64 0.06
C TRP A 7 29.44 3.84 -0.37
N ALA A 8 28.57 4.41 -1.19
CA ALA A 8 27.37 3.74 -1.67
C ALA A 8 27.69 2.49 -2.52
N GLN A 9 28.74 2.55 -3.34
CA GLN A 9 29.21 1.40 -4.14
C GLN A 9 29.86 0.30 -3.30
N ALA A 10 30.32 0.62 -2.09
CA ALA A 10 30.94 -0.34 -1.19
C ALA A 10 29.93 -1.09 -0.30
N LEU A 11 28.65 -0.69 -0.31
CA LEU A 11 27.62 -1.33 0.51
C LEU A 11 27.25 -2.71 -0.06
N SER A 12 27.14 -3.69 0.82
CA SER A 12 26.52 -4.97 0.50
C SER A 12 25.00 -4.84 0.31
N ASP A 13 24.40 -5.75 -0.46
CA ASP A 13 22.93 -5.81 -0.63
C ASP A 13 22.19 -5.84 0.72
N LYS A 14 22.74 -6.54 1.72
CA LYS A 14 22.18 -6.61 3.07
C LYS A 14 22.18 -5.25 3.77
N GLU A 15 23.26 -4.48 3.65
CA GLU A 15 23.35 -3.13 4.21
C GLU A 15 22.41 -2.17 3.50
N VAL A 16 22.37 -2.22 2.16
CA VAL A 16 21.43 -1.42 1.35
C VAL A 16 19.99 -1.69 1.81
N VAL A 17 19.57 -2.95 1.82
CA VAL A 17 18.22 -3.34 2.24
C VAL A 17 17.92 -2.92 3.69
N SER A 18 18.90 -3.00 4.59
CA SER A 18 18.73 -2.58 5.98
C SER A 18 18.56 -1.05 6.10
N TYR A 19 19.38 -0.26 5.41
CA TYR A 19 19.25 1.20 5.41
C TYR A 19 17.96 1.68 4.75
N LEU A 20 17.54 1.02 3.66
CA LEU A 20 16.23 1.27 3.06
C LEU A 20 15.15 0.98 4.10
N GLY A 21 15.12 -0.20 4.73
CA GLY A 21 14.11 -0.53 5.75
C GLY A 21 14.07 0.46 6.94
N ILE A 22 15.25 0.84 7.47
CA ILE A 22 15.36 1.85 8.55
C ILE A 22 14.80 3.20 8.07
N GLY A 23 15.18 3.63 6.86
CA GLY A 23 14.67 4.86 6.26
C GLY A 23 13.14 4.87 6.15
N MET A 24 12.53 3.73 5.83
CA MET A 24 11.08 3.59 5.72
C MET A 24 10.39 3.74 7.08
N ILE A 25 10.93 3.09 8.12
CA ILE A 25 10.44 3.22 9.50
C ILE A 25 10.56 4.67 9.96
N VAL A 26 11.73 5.29 9.80
CA VAL A 26 11.97 6.68 10.19
C VAL A 26 11.00 7.60 9.45
N ASN A 27 10.80 7.42 8.15
CA ASN A 27 9.84 8.21 7.38
C ASN A 27 8.41 8.02 7.92
N GLY A 28 7.99 6.79 8.23
CA GLY A 28 6.69 6.48 8.82
C GLY A 28 6.44 7.19 10.16
N LEU A 29 7.48 7.31 11.01
CA LEU A 29 7.41 8.03 12.29
C LEU A 29 7.12 9.52 12.12
N PHE A 30 7.53 10.14 11.00
CA PHE A 30 7.18 11.52 10.69
C PHE A 30 5.84 11.63 9.98
N VAL A 31 5.56 10.73 9.03
CA VAL A 31 4.34 10.77 8.22
C VAL A 31 3.08 10.59 9.07
N ALA A 32 3.06 9.65 10.02
CA ALA A 32 1.87 9.40 10.83
C ALA A 32 1.42 10.62 11.66
N PRO A 33 2.29 11.30 12.44
CA PRO A 33 1.92 12.53 13.14
C PRO A 33 1.51 13.66 12.20
N ILE A 34 2.22 13.85 11.08
CA ILE A 34 1.88 14.89 10.10
C ILE A 34 0.47 14.65 9.55
N LEU A 35 0.16 13.42 9.14
CA LEU A 35 -1.15 13.08 8.57
C LEU A 35 -2.28 13.10 9.60
N THR A 36 -1.97 12.90 10.88
CA THR A 36 -2.97 12.88 11.96
C THR A 36 -3.28 14.28 12.47
N TYR A 37 -2.25 15.10 12.70
CA TYR A 37 -2.37 16.34 13.47
C TYR A 37 -2.16 17.61 12.66
N ILE A 38 -1.47 17.52 11.52
CA ILE A 38 -1.09 18.72 10.74
C ILE A 38 -1.96 18.84 9.50
N MET A 39 -1.99 17.83 8.64
CA MET A 39 -2.71 17.90 7.37
C MET A 39 -3.10 16.53 6.80
N PRO A 40 -4.36 16.33 6.36
CA PRO A 40 -4.71 15.11 5.64
C PRO A 40 -4.00 15.07 4.28
N ALA A 41 -3.76 13.87 3.75
CA ALA A 41 -3.15 13.72 2.43
C ALA A 41 -4.04 14.37 1.34
N TYR A 42 -3.46 15.33 0.59
CA TYR A 42 -4.15 16.23 -0.35
C TYR A 42 -4.60 15.58 -1.67
N TYR A 43 -5.35 14.48 -1.60
CA TYR A 43 -5.95 13.85 -2.77
C TYR A 43 -7.28 13.16 -2.45
N GLY A 44 -8.05 12.86 -3.51
CA GLY A 44 -9.40 12.31 -3.37
C GLY A 44 -10.36 13.35 -2.80
N ARG A 45 -10.96 13.08 -1.64
CA ARG A 45 -11.91 14.01 -0.99
C ARG A 45 -11.28 15.25 -0.38
N TYR A 46 -9.95 15.25 -0.19
CA TYR A 46 -9.18 16.35 0.36
C TYR A 46 -8.40 17.11 -0.73
N SER A 47 -8.69 16.87 -2.01
CA SER A 47 -8.01 17.55 -3.12
C SER A 47 -8.31 19.05 -3.11
N GLY A 48 -7.26 19.88 -3.10
CA GLY A 48 -7.34 21.32 -3.37
C GLY A 48 -7.21 21.64 -4.86
N LYS A 49 -7.34 22.93 -5.24
CA LYS A 49 -6.98 23.39 -6.58
C LYS A 49 -5.45 23.36 -6.74
N SER A 50 -4.94 22.60 -7.71
CA SER A 50 -3.53 22.62 -8.12
C SER A 50 -3.43 23.18 -9.54
N TRP A 51 -2.44 24.03 -9.79
CA TRP A 51 -2.15 24.57 -11.12
C TRP A 51 -1.63 23.49 -12.08
N PHE A 52 -0.93 22.48 -11.54
CA PHE A 52 -0.40 21.35 -12.30
C PHE A 52 -1.00 20.06 -11.77
N SER A 53 -1.94 19.49 -12.53
CA SER A 53 -2.65 18.27 -12.16
C SER A 53 -2.94 17.38 -13.36
N ILE A 54 -3.00 16.08 -13.12
CA ILE A 54 -3.32 15.06 -14.12
C ILE A 54 -4.55 14.26 -13.69
N SER A 55 -5.16 13.54 -14.63
CA SER A 55 -6.31 12.69 -14.31
C SER A 55 -5.95 11.64 -13.26
N ALA A 56 -6.90 11.32 -12.38
CA ALA A 56 -6.68 10.29 -11.36
C ALA A 56 -6.27 8.94 -11.99
N LYS A 57 -6.86 8.56 -13.13
CA LYS A 57 -6.50 7.32 -13.83
C LYS A 57 -5.01 7.28 -14.19
N LEU A 58 -4.51 8.36 -14.81
CA LEU A 58 -3.11 8.45 -15.21
C LEU A 58 -2.18 8.52 -14.00
N SER A 59 -2.56 9.28 -12.97
CA SER A 59 -1.79 9.39 -11.72
C SER A 59 -1.60 8.04 -11.05
N TRP A 60 -2.67 7.28 -10.83
CA TRP A 60 -2.61 5.96 -10.22
C TRP A 60 -1.87 4.92 -11.07
N LEU A 61 -2.03 4.98 -12.41
CA LEU A 61 -1.30 4.10 -13.32
C LEU A 61 0.22 4.36 -13.25
N VAL A 62 0.63 5.62 -13.26
CA VAL A 62 2.05 6.01 -13.27
C VAL A 62 2.67 5.77 -11.90
N GLN A 63 2.04 6.23 -10.81
CA GLN A 63 2.68 6.23 -9.50
C GLN A 63 2.93 4.83 -8.94
N GLU A 64 2.08 3.84 -9.28
CA GLU A 64 2.13 2.50 -8.68
C GLU A 64 2.95 1.52 -9.52
N CYS A 65 3.11 1.76 -10.82
CA CYS A 65 3.72 0.79 -11.73
C CYS A 65 5.19 0.42 -11.42
N PRO A 66 6.04 1.27 -10.81
CA PRO A 66 7.38 0.84 -10.41
C PRO A 66 7.36 -0.35 -9.45
N ALA A 67 6.40 -0.38 -8.52
CA ALA A 67 6.29 -1.47 -7.55
C ALA A 67 5.71 -2.76 -8.15
N PHE A 68 5.23 -2.73 -9.41
CA PHE A 68 4.98 -3.92 -10.21
C PHE A 68 6.23 -4.34 -11.01
N PHE A 69 6.78 -3.41 -11.80
CA PHE A 69 7.85 -3.71 -12.75
C PHE A 69 9.17 -4.07 -12.06
N VAL A 70 9.49 -3.48 -10.91
CA VAL A 70 10.75 -3.75 -10.21
C VAL A 70 10.76 -5.16 -9.60
N PRO A 71 9.77 -5.60 -8.81
CA PRO A 71 9.71 -7.00 -8.37
C PRO A 71 9.65 -8.00 -9.53
N LEU A 72 8.94 -7.67 -10.61
CA LEU A 72 8.91 -8.49 -11.83
C LEU A 72 10.29 -8.61 -12.47
N TYR A 73 11.05 -7.52 -12.54
CA TYR A 73 12.43 -7.55 -13.03
C TYR A 73 13.29 -8.49 -12.19
N TYR A 74 13.24 -8.39 -10.85
CA TYR A 74 14.00 -9.30 -9.98
C TYR A 74 13.57 -10.76 -10.13
N LEU A 75 12.27 -11.03 -10.26
CA LEU A 75 11.74 -12.38 -10.49
C LEU A 75 12.27 -13.00 -11.79
N LEU A 76 12.36 -12.21 -12.86
CA LEU A 76 12.75 -12.69 -14.19
C LEU A 76 14.27 -12.77 -14.40
N THR A 77 15.05 -11.96 -13.68
CA THR A 77 16.49 -11.82 -13.93
C THR A 77 17.37 -12.48 -12.87
N THR A 78 16.84 -12.80 -11.70
CA THR A 78 17.61 -13.47 -10.65
C THR A 78 17.62 -14.98 -10.93
N PRO A 79 18.79 -15.59 -11.20
CA PRO A 79 18.87 -17.01 -11.48
C PRO A 79 18.59 -17.84 -10.23
N ALA A 80 17.95 -18.99 -10.42
CA ALA A 80 17.75 -20.02 -9.38
C ALA A 80 17.05 -19.52 -8.10
N LEU A 81 16.07 -18.61 -8.22
CA LEU A 81 15.22 -18.26 -7.08
C LEU A 81 14.44 -19.48 -6.59
N GLU A 82 14.50 -19.73 -5.28
CA GLU A 82 13.70 -20.77 -4.64
C GLU A 82 12.20 -20.45 -4.71
N LEU A 83 11.36 -21.49 -4.71
CA LEU A 83 9.90 -21.33 -4.87
C LEU A 83 9.26 -20.37 -3.83
N PRO A 84 9.62 -20.37 -2.53
CA PRO A 84 9.05 -19.39 -1.60
C PRO A 84 9.40 -17.94 -1.96
N ASN A 85 10.63 -17.68 -2.44
CA ASN A 85 11.04 -16.35 -2.91
C ASN A 85 10.21 -15.91 -4.13
N GLN A 86 10.02 -16.82 -5.10
CA GLN A 86 9.18 -16.57 -6.27
C GLN A 86 7.74 -16.25 -5.86
N MET A 87 7.17 -17.00 -4.90
CA MET A 87 5.81 -16.76 -4.40
C MET A 87 5.68 -15.43 -3.67
N LEU A 88 6.65 -15.03 -2.85
CA LEU A 88 6.65 -13.74 -2.16
C LEU A 88 6.77 -12.57 -3.14
N LEU A 89 7.65 -12.65 -4.14
CA LEU A 89 7.69 -11.67 -5.24
C LEU A 89 6.37 -11.68 -6.02
N GLY A 90 5.80 -12.86 -6.26
CA GLY A 90 4.52 -13.06 -6.91
C GLY A 90 3.36 -12.36 -6.17
N MET A 91 3.35 -12.37 -4.84
CA MET A 91 2.37 -11.62 -4.03
C MET A 91 2.43 -10.12 -4.32
N MET A 92 3.64 -9.54 -4.33
CA MET A 92 3.83 -8.13 -4.67
C MET A 92 3.38 -7.82 -6.10
N ILE A 93 3.79 -8.65 -7.06
CA ILE A 93 3.44 -8.50 -8.47
C ILE A 93 1.93 -8.58 -8.64
N LEU A 94 1.25 -9.52 -7.99
CA LEU A 94 -0.20 -9.68 -8.03
C LEU A 94 -0.91 -8.44 -7.47
N HIS A 95 -0.50 -7.97 -6.29
CA HIS A 95 -1.05 -6.75 -5.69
C HIS A 95 -0.87 -5.55 -6.62
N TYR A 96 0.37 -5.28 -7.04
CA TYR A 96 0.67 -4.08 -7.81
C TYR A 96 0.17 -4.18 -9.26
N PHE A 97 -0.03 -5.37 -9.82
CA PHE A 97 -0.76 -5.53 -11.08
C PHE A 97 -2.22 -5.08 -10.92
N GLN A 98 -2.88 -5.55 -9.86
CA GLN A 98 -4.23 -5.14 -9.54
C GLN A 98 -4.30 -3.63 -9.30
N ARG A 99 -3.38 -3.06 -8.53
CA ARG A 99 -3.40 -1.64 -8.16
C ARG A 99 -3.08 -0.73 -9.36
N SER A 100 -2.04 -1.06 -10.12
CA SER A 100 -1.52 -0.20 -11.20
C SER A 100 -2.38 -0.27 -12.46
N PHE A 101 -2.83 -1.46 -12.86
CA PHE A 101 -3.54 -1.63 -14.14
C PHE A 101 -5.04 -1.77 -13.95
N ILE A 102 -5.48 -2.66 -13.05
CA ILE A 102 -6.92 -2.93 -12.89
C ILE A 102 -7.61 -1.76 -12.17
N TYR A 103 -7.20 -1.45 -10.94
CA TYR A 103 -7.78 -0.39 -10.12
C TYR A 103 -7.67 0.98 -10.78
N ALA A 104 -6.48 1.35 -11.29
CA ALA A 104 -6.27 2.66 -11.91
C ALA A 104 -7.17 2.87 -13.14
N LEU A 105 -7.28 1.89 -14.04
CA LEU A 105 -8.11 2.01 -15.24
C LEU A 105 -9.62 2.07 -14.91
N MET A 106 -10.03 1.41 -13.82
CA MET A 106 -11.41 1.44 -13.32
C MET A 106 -11.75 2.69 -12.50
N GLN A 107 -10.80 3.58 -12.22
CA GLN A 107 -11.04 4.74 -11.35
C GLN A 107 -12.08 5.70 -11.96
N ARG A 108 -13.07 6.11 -11.15
CA ARG A 108 -14.17 7.01 -11.56
C ARG A 108 -14.08 8.42 -10.96
N SER A 109 -12.95 8.76 -10.33
CA SER A 109 -12.74 10.08 -9.74
C SER A 109 -12.73 11.17 -10.80
N LYS A 110 -13.51 12.25 -10.58
CA LYS A 110 -13.44 13.50 -11.34
C LYS A 110 -12.37 14.46 -10.82
N ASN A 111 -11.83 14.19 -9.64
CA ASN A 111 -10.81 15.03 -9.03
C ASN A 111 -9.45 14.68 -9.63
N ASN A 112 -8.79 15.68 -10.21
CA ASN A 112 -7.41 15.55 -10.66
C ASN A 112 -6.46 15.46 -9.46
N VAL A 113 -5.29 14.86 -9.70
CA VAL A 113 -4.23 14.69 -8.72
C VAL A 113 -3.06 15.60 -9.08
N ALA A 114 -2.48 16.28 -8.11
CA ALA A 114 -1.30 17.10 -8.35
C ALA A 114 -0.12 16.24 -8.83
N ILE A 115 0.64 16.75 -9.80
CA ILE A 115 1.78 16.01 -10.37
C ILE A 115 2.83 15.72 -9.29
N SER A 116 3.05 16.64 -8.34
CA SER A 116 3.96 16.43 -7.21
C SER A 116 3.58 15.20 -6.38
N ILE A 117 2.29 15.00 -6.09
CA ILE A 117 1.80 13.83 -5.35
C ILE A 117 2.10 12.55 -6.14
N THR A 118 1.82 12.56 -7.44
CA THR A 118 2.10 11.42 -8.33
C THR A 118 3.60 11.10 -8.34
N PHE A 119 4.45 12.12 -8.42
CA PHE A 119 5.91 11.97 -8.42
C PHE A 119 6.43 11.38 -7.11
N PHE A 120 6.00 11.90 -5.95
CA PHE A 120 6.44 11.34 -4.67
C PHE A 120 5.95 9.91 -4.46
N ALA A 121 4.73 9.58 -4.89
CA ALA A 121 4.21 8.21 -4.85
C ALA A 121 4.98 7.28 -5.82
N PHE A 122 5.36 7.77 -7.00
CA PHE A 122 6.24 7.03 -7.93
C PHE A 122 7.58 6.69 -7.29
N ILE A 123 8.24 7.69 -6.68
CA ILE A 123 9.53 7.50 -6.01
C ILE A 123 9.38 6.52 -4.84
N PHE A 124 8.30 6.63 -4.06
CA PHE A 124 8.01 5.68 -2.99
C PHE A 124 7.82 4.25 -3.52
N CYS A 125 7.04 4.06 -4.59
CA CYS A 125 6.81 2.74 -5.18
C CYS A 125 8.08 2.15 -5.78
N LEU A 126 8.92 2.97 -6.42
CA LEU A 126 10.24 2.56 -6.90
C LEU A 126 11.13 2.12 -5.73
N TYR A 127 11.20 2.94 -4.69
CA TYR A 127 11.96 2.66 -3.48
C TYR A 127 11.51 1.36 -2.79
N ASN A 128 10.20 1.17 -2.58
CA ASN A 128 9.66 -0.06 -1.99
C ASN A 128 9.91 -1.27 -2.92
N GLY A 129 9.68 -1.12 -4.22
CA GLY A 129 9.92 -2.17 -5.21
C GLY A 129 11.38 -2.64 -5.22
N VAL A 130 12.35 -1.71 -5.17
CA VAL A 130 13.78 -2.04 -5.07
C VAL A 130 14.09 -2.69 -3.73
N MET A 131 13.61 -2.13 -2.62
CA MET A 131 13.88 -2.66 -1.29
C MET A 131 13.41 -4.12 -1.14
N GLN A 132 12.17 -4.41 -1.53
CA GLN A 132 11.62 -5.77 -1.42
C GLN A 132 12.18 -6.71 -2.49
N GLY A 133 12.36 -6.21 -3.72
CA GLY A 133 12.96 -6.96 -4.81
C GLY A 133 14.34 -7.46 -4.45
N LEU A 134 15.23 -6.55 -4.01
CA LEU A 134 16.59 -6.87 -3.58
C LEU A 134 16.62 -7.77 -2.33
N ALA A 135 15.72 -7.52 -1.37
CA ALA A 135 15.61 -8.35 -0.18
C ALA A 135 15.30 -9.81 -0.54
N LEU A 136 14.33 -10.03 -1.42
CA LEU A 136 13.88 -11.37 -1.81
C LEU A 136 14.70 -12.00 -2.93
N SER A 137 15.51 -11.23 -3.66
CA SER A 137 16.40 -11.77 -4.69
C SER A 137 17.77 -12.17 -4.16
N SER A 138 18.32 -11.38 -3.22
CA SER A 138 19.74 -11.45 -2.88
C SER A 138 20.04 -11.64 -1.40
N VAL A 139 19.16 -11.19 -0.50
CA VAL A 139 19.46 -11.13 0.95
C VAL A 139 18.81 -12.25 1.75
N TYR A 140 17.53 -12.52 1.49
CA TYR A 140 16.75 -13.51 2.23
C TYR A 140 16.36 -14.66 1.32
N GLN A 141 17.08 -15.77 1.41
CA GLN A 141 16.79 -17.00 0.66
C GLN A 141 16.05 -18.00 1.55
N TYR A 142 14.93 -18.52 1.08
CA TYR A 142 14.12 -19.46 1.86
C TYR A 142 14.22 -20.86 1.25
N PRO A 143 14.48 -21.91 2.05
CA PRO A 143 14.42 -23.28 1.56
C PRO A 143 12.98 -23.65 1.19
N ALA A 144 12.79 -24.66 0.33
CA ALA A 144 11.46 -25.16 -0.04
C ALA A 144 10.58 -25.55 1.17
N SER A 145 11.18 -26.00 2.27
CA SER A 145 10.48 -26.30 3.52
C SER A 145 9.78 -25.09 4.15
N TRP A 146 10.18 -23.87 3.81
CA TRP A 146 9.54 -22.64 4.27
C TRP A 146 8.07 -22.54 3.88
N LEU A 147 7.67 -23.14 2.76
CA LEU A 147 6.25 -23.19 2.33
C LEU A 147 5.35 -23.89 3.35
N SER A 148 5.92 -24.81 4.14
CA SER A 148 5.22 -25.53 5.21
C SER A 148 5.38 -24.87 6.58
N SER A 149 6.11 -23.75 6.68
CA SER A 149 6.26 -23.02 7.94
C SER A 149 4.94 -22.37 8.37
N PRO A 150 4.62 -22.34 9.68
CA PRO A 150 3.45 -21.63 10.17
C PRO A 150 3.41 -20.15 9.73
N GLN A 151 4.56 -19.51 9.65
CA GLN A 151 4.73 -18.13 9.20
C GLN A 151 4.26 -17.97 7.75
N PHE A 152 4.77 -18.79 6.83
CA PHE A 152 4.39 -18.70 5.42
C PHE A 152 2.91 -18.99 5.22
N ILE A 153 2.36 -20.02 5.88
CA ILE A 153 0.94 -20.40 5.76
C ILE A 153 0.03 -19.29 6.30
N LEU A 154 0.26 -18.84 7.54
CA LEU A 154 -0.55 -17.80 8.17
C LEU A 154 -0.42 -16.48 7.41
N GLY A 155 0.80 -16.09 7.05
CA GLY A 155 1.06 -14.86 6.32
C GLY A 155 0.40 -14.85 4.94
N SER A 156 0.50 -15.95 4.19
CA SER A 156 -0.16 -16.08 2.87
C SER A 156 -1.68 -16.05 2.97
N PHE A 157 -2.25 -16.64 4.03
CA PHE A 157 -3.68 -16.58 4.31
C PHE A 157 -4.14 -15.15 4.60
N LEU A 158 -3.44 -14.45 5.50
CA LEU A 158 -3.75 -13.05 5.85
C LEU A 158 -3.56 -12.11 4.66
N PHE A 159 -2.49 -12.31 3.87
CA PHE A 159 -2.24 -11.59 2.63
C PHE A 159 -3.44 -11.73 1.69
N SER A 160 -3.87 -12.98 1.42
CA SER A 160 -4.97 -13.28 0.51
C SER A 160 -6.30 -12.70 1.00
N LEU A 161 -6.58 -12.83 2.31
CA LEU A 161 -7.79 -12.27 2.93
C LEU A 161 -7.81 -10.74 2.82
N GLY A 162 -6.69 -10.08 3.11
CA GLY A 162 -6.52 -8.64 2.97
C GLY A 162 -6.67 -8.19 1.51
N PHE A 163 -5.99 -8.85 0.58
CA PHE A 163 -6.03 -8.52 -0.85
C PHE A 163 -7.45 -8.61 -1.42
N LEU A 164 -8.14 -9.72 -1.19
CA LEU A 164 -9.53 -9.90 -1.65
C LEU A 164 -10.47 -8.91 -0.96
N GLY A 165 -10.29 -8.67 0.33
CA GLY A 165 -11.05 -7.68 1.10
C GLY A 165 -10.85 -6.24 0.60
N ASN A 166 -9.63 -5.89 0.16
CA ASN A 166 -9.29 -4.60 -0.40
C ASN A 166 -9.98 -4.42 -1.77
N ILE A 167 -9.85 -5.39 -2.68
CA ILE A 167 -10.52 -5.37 -3.99
C ILE A 167 -12.04 -5.24 -3.84
N HIS A 168 -12.63 -6.02 -2.93
CA HIS A 168 -14.06 -6.00 -2.65
C HIS A 168 -14.50 -4.61 -2.15
N SER A 169 -13.77 -4.06 -1.18
CA SER A 169 -14.06 -2.74 -0.62
C SER A 169 -13.92 -1.63 -1.66
N ASP A 170 -12.87 -1.67 -2.48
CA ASP A 170 -12.70 -0.71 -3.58
C ASP A 170 -13.80 -0.85 -4.64
N SER A 171 -14.29 -2.07 -4.90
CA SER A 171 -15.44 -2.30 -5.77
C SER A 171 -16.71 -1.64 -5.24
N ILE A 172 -17.00 -1.78 -3.94
CA ILE A 172 -18.11 -1.08 -3.28
C ILE A 172 -17.96 0.44 -3.48
N LEU A 173 -16.80 1.01 -3.16
CA LEU A 173 -16.54 2.44 -3.28
C LEU A 173 -16.71 2.97 -4.71
N ARG A 174 -16.21 2.24 -5.72
CA ARG A 174 -16.36 2.62 -7.13
C ARG A 174 -17.83 2.61 -7.58
N ASN A 175 -18.64 1.72 -7.01
CA ASN A 175 -20.04 1.55 -7.37
C ASN A 175 -21.00 2.43 -6.55
N LEU A 176 -20.51 3.21 -5.58
CA LEU A 176 -21.32 4.22 -4.88
C LEU A 176 -21.81 5.34 -5.82
N ARG A 177 -21.10 5.57 -6.93
CA ARG A 177 -21.46 6.57 -7.93
C ARG A 177 -21.84 5.89 -9.23
N LYS A 178 -23.09 6.03 -9.65
CA LYS A 178 -23.50 5.72 -11.03
C LYS A 178 -22.95 6.79 -11.99
N PRO A 179 -22.71 6.47 -13.27
CA PRO A 179 -22.34 7.48 -14.26
C PRO A 179 -23.33 8.66 -14.23
N GLY A 180 -22.83 9.87 -14.03
CA GLY A 180 -23.66 11.09 -13.95
C GLY A 180 -24.01 11.56 -12.54
N GLU A 181 -23.96 10.70 -11.51
CA GLU A 181 -24.26 11.10 -10.14
C GLU A 181 -23.12 11.91 -9.49
N SER A 182 -23.48 12.97 -8.76
CA SER A 182 -22.59 13.75 -7.90
C SER A 182 -22.89 13.48 -6.42
N GLY A 183 -21.93 13.76 -5.55
CA GLY A 183 -22.09 13.57 -4.10
C GLY A 183 -21.37 12.34 -3.54
N TYR A 184 -21.35 12.27 -2.21
CA TYR A 184 -20.81 11.14 -1.45
C TYR A 184 -21.97 10.35 -0.85
N LYS A 185 -21.78 9.04 -0.68
CA LYS A 185 -22.73 8.14 -0.03
C LYS A 185 -22.01 7.35 1.07
N ILE A 186 -22.78 6.82 2.02
CA ILE A 186 -22.27 5.91 3.04
C ILE A 186 -22.00 4.54 2.39
N PRO A 187 -20.77 4.00 2.43
CA PRO A 187 -20.51 2.65 1.95
C PRO A 187 -21.18 1.60 2.86
N ARG A 188 -21.78 0.58 2.24
CA ARG A 188 -22.43 -0.56 2.88
C ARG A 188 -21.96 -1.86 2.23
N GLY A 189 -22.03 -2.96 2.98
CA GLY A 189 -21.62 -4.30 2.58
C GLY A 189 -20.20 -4.66 3.01
N GLY A 190 -19.98 -5.97 3.26
CA GLY A 190 -18.67 -6.51 3.63
C GLY A 190 -18.07 -5.85 4.87
N VAL A 191 -16.77 -5.57 4.82
CA VAL A 191 -16.01 -4.98 5.93
C VAL A 191 -16.48 -3.55 6.28
N PHE A 192 -17.16 -2.85 5.36
CA PHE A 192 -17.73 -1.53 5.67
C PHE A 192 -18.82 -1.57 6.73
N GLU A 193 -19.44 -2.71 7.02
CA GLU A 193 -20.41 -2.79 8.12
C GLU A 193 -19.74 -2.59 9.50
N TYR A 194 -18.43 -2.84 9.59
CA TYR A 194 -17.66 -2.74 10.84
C TYR A 194 -16.79 -1.49 10.90
N VAL A 195 -16.15 -1.12 9.79
CA VAL A 195 -15.18 0.00 9.75
C VAL A 195 -15.42 0.95 8.60
N SER A 196 -14.95 2.18 8.75
CA SER A 196 -15.18 3.29 7.81
C SER A 196 -14.23 3.27 6.63
N ALA A 197 -13.00 2.81 6.89
CA ALA A 197 -11.92 2.71 5.92
C ALA A 197 -11.62 1.23 5.64
N ALA A 198 -12.65 0.48 5.22
CA ALA A 198 -12.55 -0.97 5.00
C ALA A 198 -11.43 -1.37 4.01
N ASN A 199 -11.29 -0.66 2.90
CA ASN A 199 -10.22 -0.92 1.94
C ASN A 199 -8.83 -0.74 2.58
N TYR A 200 -8.65 0.30 3.38
CA TYR A 200 -7.39 0.57 4.07
C TYR A 200 -7.06 -0.45 5.16
N PHE A 201 -8.06 -0.89 5.92
CA PHE A 201 -7.90 -1.98 6.89
C PHE A 201 -7.46 -3.28 6.19
N CYS A 202 -8.14 -3.63 5.11
CA CYS A 202 -7.82 -4.83 4.35
C CYS A 202 -6.41 -4.77 3.74
N GLU A 203 -5.97 -3.59 3.28
CA GLU A 203 -4.62 -3.38 2.76
C GLU A 203 -3.55 -3.46 3.87
N ALA A 204 -3.84 -2.93 5.05
CA ALA A 204 -2.96 -3.12 6.21
C ALA A 204 -2.85 -4.60 6.60
N LEU A 205 -3.97 -5.33 6.58
CA LEU A 205 -4.00 -6.77 6.84
C LEU A 205 -3.19 -7.55 5.78
N GLU A 206 -3.33 -7.15 4.52
CA GLU A 206 -2.59 -7.74 3.39
C GLU A 206 -1.08 -7.63 3.62
N TRP A 207 -0.57 -6.42 3.86
CA TRP A 207 0.85 -6.19 4.04
C TRP A 207 1.39 -6.75 5.36
N THR A 208 0.56 -6.82 6.40
CA THR A 208 0.89 -7.55 7.63
C THR A 208 1.05 -9.05 7.34
N GLY A 209 0.16 -9.63 6.53
CA GLY A 209 0.28 -11.01 6.06
C GLY A 209 1.56 -11.24 5.26
N PHE A 210 1.89 -10.32 4.34
CA PHE A 210 3.16 -10.37 3.60
C PHE A 210 4.39 -10.34 4.52
N ALA A 211 4.39 -9.45 5.52
CA ALA A 211 5.48 -9.38 6.51
C ALA A 211 5.62 -10.65 7.35
N ILE A 212 4.50 -11.29 7.70
CA ILE A 212 4.52 -12.59 8.39
C ILE A 212 5.03 -13.69 7.47
N ALA A 213 4.59 -13.74 6.20
CA ALA A 213 4.99 -14.77 5.26
C ALA A 213 6.47 -14.70 4.88
N SER A 214 6.98 -13.48 4.71
CA SER A 214 8.38 -13.22 4.39
C SER A 214 9.28 -13.25 5.62
N TRP A 215 8.74 -12.95 6.81
CA TRP A 215 9.45 -12.96 8.08
C TRP A 215 10.78 -12.20 8.05
N ASN A 216 10.82 -11.07 7.34
CA ASN A 216 12.01 -10.23 7.20
C ASN A 216 11.75 -8.76 7.52
N PHE A 217 12.84 -8.06 7.85
CA PHE A 217 12.77 -6.67 8.27
C PHE A 217 12.21 -5.71 7.21
N PRO A 218 12.60 -5.76 5.93
CA PRO A 218 12.03 -4.90 4.88
C PRO A 218 10.51 -5.00 4.72
N ALA A 219 9.97 -6.21 4.78
CA ALA A 219 8.53 -6.42 4.72
C ALA A 219 7.81 -5.90 5.97
N ALA A 220 8.39 -6.12 7.16
CA ALA A 220 7.86 -5.55 8.40
C ALA A 220 7.90 -4.01 8.40
N ALA A 221 8.95 -3.42 7.85
CA ALA A 221 9.07 -1.97 7.67
C ALA A 221 7.96 -1.43 6.77
N PHE A 222 7.69 -2.11 5.66
CA PHE A 222 6.61 -1.72 4.75
C PHE A 222 5.22 -1.90 5.34
N ALA A 223 4.95 -3.02 6.03
CA ALA A 223 3.68 -3.21 6.74
C ALA A 223 3.43 -2.10 7.78
N THR A 224 4.47 -1.75 8.55
CA THR A 224 4.41 -0.67 9.54
C THR A 224 4.15 0.68 8.87
N TYR A 225 4.85 0.97 7.77
CA TYR A 225 4.68 2.20 7.01
C TYR A 225 3.28 2.34 6.39
N THR A 226 2.73 1.24 5.87
CA THR A 226 1.36 1.18 5.36
C THR A 226 0.37 1.57 6.45
N VAL A 227 0.47 0.98 7.66
CA VAL A 227 -0.40 1.35 8.78
C VAL A 227 -0.22 2.82 9.14
N ALA A 228 1.03 3.30 9.23
CA ALA A 228 1.35 4.69 9.54
C ALA A 228 0.74 5.70 8.54
N ASN A 229 0.59 5.34 7.26
CA ASN A 229 -0.06 6.18 6.26
C ASN A 229 -1.58 6.05 6.24
N LEU A 230 -2.09 4.82 6.34
CA LEU A 230 -3.49 4.52 6.11
C LEU A 230 -4.37 4.76 7.33
N LEU A 231 -3.85 4.52 8.54
CA LEU A 231 -4.61 4.70 9.79
C LEU A 231 -5.03 6.16 10.02
N PRO A 232 -4.13 7.17 9.95
CA PRO A 232 -4.52 8.59 10.09
C PRO A 232 -5.60 9.00 9.08
N ARG A 233 -5.51 8.47 7.86
CA ARG A 233 -6.48 8.73 6.82
C ARG A 233 -7.82 8.06 7.11
N GLY A 234 -7.82 6.84 7.64
CA GLY A 234 -9.03 6.15 8.07
C GLY A 234 -9.77 6.90 9.18
N LEU A 235 -9.03 7.44 10.15
CA LEU A 235 -9.57 8.32 11.21
C LEU A 235 -10.20 9.58 10.61
N SER A 236 -9.49 10.24 9.69
CA SER A 236 -9.99 11.43 8.98
C SER A 236 -11.25 11.12 8.16
N HIS A 237 -11.31 9.96 7.51
CA HIS A 237 -12.49 9.50 6.76
C HIS A 237 -13.68 9.27 7.69
N HIS A 238 -13.45 8.61 8.82
CA HIS A 238 -14.48 8.33 9.81
C HIS A 238 -15.08 9.61 10.38
N GLN A 239 -14.24 10.56 10.80
CA GLN A 239 -14.71 11.84 11.31
C GLN A 239 -15.48 12.63 10.26
N TRP A 240 -14.98 12.65 9.02
CA TRP A 240 -15.68 13.30 7.91
C TRP A 240 -17.06 12.68 7.67
N TYR A 241 -17.19 11.36 7.71
CA TYR A 241 -18.48 10.68 7.54
C TYR A 241 -19.47 11.04 8.66
N LYS A 242 -19.03 11.02 9.93
CA LYS A 242 -19.86 11.42 11.08
C LYS A 242 -20.36 12.86 10.99
N ASN A 243 -19.53 13.77 10.47
CA ASN A 243 -19.91 15.16 10.30
C ASN A 243 -20.80 15.41 9.08
N LYS A 244 -20.75 14.51 8.08
CA LYS A 244 -21.44 14.71 6.79
C LYS A 244 -22.83 14.09 6.74
N PHE A 245 -23.05 12.98 7.44
CA PHE A 245 -24.28 12.19 7.36
C PHE A 245 -24.89 12.02 8.74
N ASP A 246 -26.13 12.50 8.91
CA ASP A 246 -26.88 12.36 10.15
C ASP A 246 -27.25 10.90 10.44
N ASP A 247 -27.42 10.08 9.40
CA ASP A 247 -27.76 8.66 9.45
C ASP A 247 -26.53 7.73 9.47
N TYR A 248 -25.34 8.27 9.79
CA TYR A 248 -24.12 7.47 9.83
C TYR A 248 -24.16 6.37 10.92
N PRO A 249 -23.79 5.11 10.62
CA PRO A 249 -23.87 4.02 11.59
C PRO A 249 -23.01 4.27 12.84
N LYS A 250 -23.65 4.38 14.01
CA LYS A 250 -23.00 4.75 15.29
C LYS A 250 -21.99 3.72 15.80
N ASN A 251 -22.20 2.44 15.49
CA ASN A 251 -21.35 1.34 15.95
C ASN A 251 -20.12 1.12 15.05
N ARG A 252 -20.07 1.77 13.87
CA ARG A 252 -18.96 1.63 12.93
C ARG A 252 -17.71 2.30 13.52
N LYS A 253 -16.58 1.62 13.37
CA LYS A 253 -15.25 2.09 13.79
C LYS A 253 -14.50 2.73 12.62
N ALA A 254 -13.36 3.35 12.85
CA ALA A 254 -12.61 4.01 11.80
C ALA A 254 -11.83 3.02 10.93
N PHE A 255 -11.09 2.10 11.55
CA PHE A 255 -10.03 1.30 10.95
C PHE A 255 -9.97 -0.16 11.46
N ILE A 256 -9.97 -0.41 12.77
CA ILE A 256 -9.91 -1.76 13.35
C ILE A 256 -11.31 -2.16 13.81
N PRO A 257 -11.89 -3.26 13.27
CA PRO A 257 -13.23 -3.72 13.66
C PRO A 257 -13.38 -3.82 15.17
N PHE A 258 -14.49 -3.29 15.68
CA PHE A 258 -14.87 -3.29 17.11
C PHE A 258 -13.95 -2.49 18.06
N LEU A 259 -12.76 -2.07 17.63
CA LEU A 259 -11.78 -1.39 18.47
C LEU A 259 -11.66 0.11 18.12
N LEU A 260 -11.18 0.44 16.91
CA LEU A 260 -10.74 1.79 16.54
C LEU A 260 -11.35 2.26 15.24
#